data_AF-A0A4V0Z1F7-F1
#
_entry.id   AF-A0A4V0Z1F7-F1
#
_cell.length_a   1.000
_cell.length_b   1.000
_cell.length_c   1.000
_cell.angle_alpha   90.00
_cell.angle_beta   90.00
_cell.angle_gamma   90.00
#
_symmetry.space_group_name_H-M   'P 1'
#
loop_
_entity.id
_entity.type
_entity.pdbx_description
1 polymer ?
#
loop_
_entity_poly.entity_id
_entity_poly.type
_entity_poly.pdbx_seq_one_letter_code
_entity_poly.pdbx_strand_id
1 'polypeptide(L)'
;MSNTENDVVEAWHDHGVPGWRELPIIPAQIRVSDGSGGLTKIARAWIAKHYPTHMQIPGAPIITERARYATRHVNGRSPWGGYDIASVALDRSDPELERLEPPPHRAGATALEAAPPRRPAGTHKSPAVLSR
;
A
#
# COMPACT_ATOMS: atom_id res chain seq x y z
N MET A 1 9.51 -4.53 25.09
CA MET A 1 9.08 -3.87 23.84
C MET A 1 9.49 -4.76 22.70
N SER A 2 8.54 -5.16 21.87
CA SER A 2 8.82 -5.89 20.63
C SER A 2 9.64 -4.95 19.72
N ASN A 3 10.67 -5.47 19.05
CA ASN A 3 11.58 -4.71 18.17
C ASN A 3 11.19 -4.92 16.70
N THR A 4 9.90 -4.81 16.37
CA THR A 4 9.46 -4.95 14.96
C THR A 4 9.58 -3.62 14.21
N GLU A 5 9.62 -3.69 12.89
CA GLU A 5 9.58 -2.49 12.04
C GLU A 5 8.34 -1.62 12.35
N ASN A 6 7.19 -2.24 12.58
CA ASN A 6 5.96 -1.54 12.94
C ASN A 6 6.13 -0.75 14.26
N ASP A 7 6.75 -1.35 15.29
CA ASP A 7 6.98 -0.67 16.57
C ASP A 7 7.82 0.60 16.42
N VAL A 8 8.86 0.53 15.59
CA VAL A 8 9.72 1.70 15.32
C VAL A 8 8.93 2.78 14.58
N VAL A 9 8.13 2.40 13.58
CA VAL A 9 7.28 3.34 12.84
C VAL A 9 6.29 4.01 13.77
N GLU A 10 5.59 3.25 14.62
CA GLU A 10 4.62 3.82 15.57
C GLU A 10 5.29 4.74 16.58
N ALA A 11 6.42 4.35 17.17
CA ALA A 11 7.15 5.18 18.12
C ALA A 11 7.65 6.50 17.50
N TRP A 12 8.07 6.48 16.24
CA TRP A 12 8.41 7.70 15.51
C TRP A 12 7.21 8.62 15.30
N HIS A 13 6.02 8.08 15.03
CA HIS A 13 4.81 8.89 14.90
C HIS A 13 4.32 9.41 16.26
N ASP A 14 4.44 8.61 17.33
CA ASP A 14 4.14 9.04 18.70
C ASP A 14 4.96 10.28 19.08
N HIS A 15 6.21 10.36 18.59
CA HIS A 15 7.07 11.52 18.78
C HIS A 15 6.79 12.68 17.79
N GLY A 16 6.69 12.37 16.50
CA GLY A 16 6.71 13.37 15.41
C GLY A 16 5.34 13.91 15.01
N VAL A 17 4.25 13.19 15.33
CA VAL A 17 2.89 13.56 14.93
C VAL A 17 1.92 13.33 16.11
N PRO A 18 1.97 14.16 17.17
CA PRO A 18 1.09 14.01 18.32
C PRO A 18 -0.39 14.04 17.91
N GLY A 19 -1.17 13.04 18.32
CA GLY A 19 -2.59 12.90 17.95
C GLY A 19 -2.87 11.96 16.76
N TRP A 20 -1.84 11.29 16.22
CA TRP A 20 -2.01 10.41 15.05
C TRP A 20 -2.81 9.14 15.36
N ARG A 21 -2.79 8.64 16.59
CA ARG A 21 -3.49 7.40 16.99
C ARG A 21 -5.01 7.58 17.00
N GLU A 22 -5.46 8.81 17.18
CA GLU A 22 -6.87 9.21 17.22
C GLU A 22 -7.43 9.48 15.82
N LEU A 23 -6.62 9.30 14.77
CA LEU A 23 -7.08 9.48 13.39
C LEU A 23 -8.21 8.50 13.06
N PRO A 24 -9.23 8.95 12.30
CA PRO A 24 -10.25 8.06 11.79
C PRO A 24 -9.66 6.94 10.94
N ILE A 25 -10.12 5.71 11.17
CA ILE A 25 -9.75 4.56 10.34
C ILE A 25 -10.52 4.64 9.02
N ILE A 26 -9.80 4.66 7.91
CA ILE A 26 -10.39 4.62 6.56
C ILE A 26 -10.89 3.19 6.28
N PRO A 27 -12.18 2.99 5.98
CA PRO A 27 -12.73 1.66 5.69
C PRO A 27 -12.06 0.99 4.48
N ALA A 28 -11.94 -0.33 4.51
CA ALA A 28 -11.20 -1.11 3.49
C ALA A 28 -11.78 -0.96 2.07
N GLN A 29 -13.07 -0.62 1.96
CA GLN A 29 -13.78 -0.40 0.69
C GLN A 29 -13.37 0.92 0.03
N ILE A 30 -12.78 1.86 0.77
CA ILE A 30 -12.32 3.14 0.23
C ILE A 30 -10.89 2.99 -0.27
N ARG A 31 -10.73 2.90 -1.59
CA ARG A 31 -9.42 3.00 -2.21
C ARG A 31 -8.87 4.42 -2.06
N VAL A 32 -7.83 4.58 -1.25
CA VAL A 32 -7.20 5.88 -0.96
C VAL A 32 -6.50 6.45 -2.18
N SER A 33 -5.58 5.68 -2.78
CA SER A 33 -4.76 6.13 -3.90
C SER A 33 -5.33 5.73 -5.27
N ASP A 34 -5.31 6.67 -6.21
CA ASP A 34 -5.64 6.44 -7.63
C ASP A 34 -4.51 5.79 -8.45
N GLY A 35 -3.33 5.60 -7.85
CA GLY A 35 -2.15 5.06 -8.52
C GLY A 35 -1.23 6.10 -9.16
N SER A 36 -1.62 7.38 -9.21
CA SER A 36 -0.81 8.50 -9.71
C SER A 36 -0.12 9.29 -8.59
N GLY A 37 -0.23 8.81 -7.34
CA GLY A 37 0.19 9.53 -6.13
C GLY A 37 -0.90 10.43 -5.54
N GLY A 38 -2.06 10.53 -6.21
CA GLY A 38 -3.21 11.32 -5.75
C GLY A 38 -4.28 10.52 -5.00
N LEU A 39 -5.18 11.27 -4.35
CA LEU A 39 -6.41 10.73 -3.74
C LEU A 39 -7.51 10.48 -4.78
N THR A 40 -8.18 9.33 -4.67
CA THR A 40 -9.43 9.10 -5.38
C THR A 40 -10.51 10.10 -4.94
N LYS A 41 -11.53 10.32 -5.79
CA LYS A 41 -12.66 11.23 -5.48
C LYS A 41 -13.39 10.83 -4.19
N ILE A 42 -13.59 9.53 -3.98
CA ILE A 42 -14.27 8.99 -2.79
C ILE A 42 -13.42 9.23 -1.54
N ALA A 43 -12.12 8.90 -1.61
CA ALA A 43 -11.22 9.10 -0.49
C ALA A 43 -11.12 10.58 -0.09
N ARG A 44 -11.07 11.48 -1.07
CA ARG A 44 -11.06 12.94 -0.83
C ARG A 44 -12.31 13.41 -0.09
N ALA A 45 -13.50 12.97 -0.53
CA ALA A 45 -14.76 13.35 0.10
C ALA A 45 -14.86 12.82 1.53
N TRP A 46 -14.38 11.59 1.77
CA TRP A 46 -14.38 10.99 3.09
C TRP A 46 -13.39 11.70 4.03
N ILE A 47 -12.15 11.94 3.58
CA ILE A 47 -11.13 12.68 4.35
C ILE A 47 -11.64 14.07 4.72
N ALA A 48 -12.22 14.82 3.77
CA ALA A 48 -12.75 16.16 4.03
C ALA A 48 -13.84 16.18 5.12
N LYS A 49 -14.58 15.07 5.30
CA LYS A 49 -15.65 14.97 6.30
C LYS A 49 -15.15 14.50 7.67
N HIS A 50 -14.13 13.65 7.70
CA HIS A 50 -13.76 12.91 8.90
C HIS A 50 -12.40 13.33 9.49
N TYR A 51 -11.44 13.70 8.64
CA TYR A 51 -10.08 13.97 9.11
C TYR A 51 -9.95 15.38 9.70
N PRO A 52 -9.30 15.52 10.87
CA PRO A 52 -9.03 16.82 11.43
C PRO A 52 -8.07 17.61 10.53
N THR A 53 -8.34 18.90 10.31
CA THR A 53 -7.57 19.76 9.41
C THR A 53 -6.09 19.85 9.80
N HIS A 54 -5.78 19.87 11.09
CA HIS A 54 -4.40 19.97 11.58
C HIS A 54 -3.56 18.71 11.31
N MET A 55 -4.18 17.60 10.93
CA MET A 55 -3.49 16.36 10.52
C MET A 55 -3.36 16.22 9.01
N GLN A 56 -3.78 17.23 8.23
CA GLN A 56 -3.64 17.24 6.78
C GLN A 56 -2.34 17.94 6.36
N ILE A 57 -1.23 17.58 6.99
CA ILE A 57 0.10 18.21 6.86
C ILE A 57 1.10 17.25 6.19
N PRO A 58 2.14 17.75 5.50
CA PRO A 58 3.19 16.90 4.93
C PRO A 58 3.76 15.91 5.95
N GLY A 59 3.87 14.64 5.56
CA GLY A 59 4.35 13.54 6.39
C GLY A 59 3.31 12.89 7.29
N ALA A 60 2.10 13.46 7.42
CA ALA A 60 1.06 12.87 8.28
C ALA A 60 0.66 11.46 7.80
N PRO A 61 0.41 10.51 8.73
CA PRO A 61 -0.02 9.17 8.38
C PRO A 61 -1.52 9.13 8.03
N ILE A 62 -1.93 8.01 7.44
CA ILE A 62 -3.32 7.55 7.45
C ILE A 62 -3.41 6.23 8.18
N ILE A 63 -4.60 5.91 8.69
CA ILE A 63 -4.88 4.58 9.23
C ILE A 63 -5.92 3.92 8.33
N THR A 64 -5.62 2.73 7.82
CA THR A 64 -6.56 1.96 6.98
C THR A 64 -7.03 0.68 7.67
N GLU A 65 -8.30 0.36 7.46
CA GLU A 65 -8.85 -0.96 7.74
C GLU A 65 -8.30 -1.96 6.72
N ARG A 66 -7.84 -3.12 7.20
CA ARG A 66 -7.25 -4.16 6.36
C ARG A 66 -7.61 -5.55 6.87
N ALA A 67 -7.41 -6.56 6.02
CA ALA A 67 -7.53 -7.95 6.41
C ALA A 67 -6.54 -8.31 7.55
N ARG A 68 -6.93 -9.31 8.36
CA ARG A 68 -6.22 -9.75 9.59
C ARG A 68 -4.70 -9.92 9.45
N TYR A 69 -4.21 -10.38 8.31
CA TYR A 69 -2.78 -10.64 8.07
C TYR A 69 -2.03 -9.50 7.36
N ALA A 70 -2.71 -8.43 6.96
CA ALA A 70 -2.12 -7.30 6.24
C ALA A 70 -1.60 -6.22 7.19
N THR A 71 -0.78 -6.63 8.16
CA THR A 71 -0.36 -5.85 9.33
C THR A 71 0.78 -4.85 9.06
N ARG A 72 1.50 -4.97 7.95
CA ARG A 72 2.67 -4.11 7.67
C ARG A 72 2.27 -2.66 7.43
N HIS A 73 2.95 -1.71 8.08
CA HIS A 73 2.86 -0.29 7.74
C HIS A 73 3.59 0.01 6.42
N VAL A 74 3.08 0.95 5.62
CA VAL A 74 3.64 1.20 4.28
C VAL A 74 3.97 2.67 4.09
N ASN A 75 5.25 2.99 3.88
CA ASN A 75 5.72 4.34 3.63
C ASN A 75 5.18 4.89 2.28
N GLY A 76 4.95 6.20 2.22
CA GLY A 76 4.58 6.94 1.00
C GLY A 76 3.17 6.66 0.48
N ARG A 77 2.32 6.05 1.30
CA ARG A 77 0.94 5.68 0.93
C ARG A 77 -0.11 6.63 1.46
N SER A 78 0.24 7.46 2.44
CA SER A 78 -0.56 8.62 2.82
C SER A 78 -0.57 9.66 1.68
N PRO A 79 -1.70 10.35 1.45
CA PRO A 79 -1.76 11.45 0.50
C PRO A 79 -0.86 12.63 0.87
N TRP A 80 -0.37 12.68 2.12
CA TRP A 80 0.59 13.68 2.57
C TRP A 80 2.04 13.18 2.54
N GLY A 81 2.29 12.02 1.93
CA GLY A 81 3.63 11.43 1.82
C GLY A 81 4.10 10.65 3.04
N GLY A 82 3.27 10.55 4.09
CA GLY A 82 3.53 9.72 5.26
C GLY A 82 3.18 8.23 5.08
N TYR A 83 3.08 7.52 6.21
CA TYR A 83 2.76 6.10 6.25
C TYR A 83 1.26 5.82 6.07
N ASP A 84 0.94 4.68 5.49
CA ASP A 84 -0.33 4.00 5.66
C ASP A 84 -0.19 2.92 6.73
N ILE A 85 -0.76 3.21 7.90
CA ILE A 85 -0.73 2.40 9.11
C ILE A 85 -1.91 1.43 9.06
N ALA A 86 -1.62 0.15 9.23
CA ALA A 86 -2.64 -0.89 9.27
C ALA A 86 -3.30 -0.89 10.65
N SER A 87 -4.61 -0.62 10.72
CA SER A 87 -5.38 -0.63 11.98
C SER A 87 -5.27 -1.95 12.75
N VAL A 88 -5.26 -3.09 12.05
CA VAL A 88 -5.09 -4.42 12.65
C VAL A 88 -3.76 -4.61 13.37
N ALA A 89 -2.73 -3.83 13.03
CA ALA A 89 -1.46 -3.81 13.74
C ALA A 89 -1.46 -2.86 14.95
N LEU A 90 -2.48 -2.04 15.14
CA LEU A 90 -2.64 -1.23 16.36
C LEU A 90 -3.38 -2.01 17.46
N ASP A 91 -4.26 -2.95 17.07
CA ASP A 91 -5.05 -3.77 17.99
C ASP A 91 -4.31 -5.02 18.49
N ARG A 92 -3.02 -4.87 18.82
CA ARG A 92 -2.13 -5.97 19.26
C ARG A 92 -2.47 -6.53 20.64
N SER A 93 -3.52 -6.03 21.28
CA SER A 93 -4.09 -6.55 22.51
C SER A 93 -4.82 -7.89 22.36
N ASP A 94 -5.05 -8.37 21.13
CA ASP A 94 -5.74 -9.64 20.90
C ASP A 94 -4.77 -10.86 21.01
N PRO A 95 -4.83 -11.66 22.10
CA PRO A 95 -3.93 -12.79 22.31
C PRO A 95 -4.08 -13.92 21.28
N GLU A 96 -5.07 -13.85 20.38
CA GLU A 96 -5.22 -14.78 19.27
C GLU A 96 -4.25 -14.49 18.11
N LEU A 97 -3.84 -13.23 17.89
CA LEU A 97 -2.90 -12.86 16.84
C LEU A 97 -1.46 -13.32 17.12
N GLU A 98 -1.10 -13.44 18.40
CA GLU A 98 0.23 -13.87 18.84
C GLU A 98 0.44 -15.40 18.74
N ARG A 99 -0.66 -16.18 18.69
CA ARG A 99 -0.62 -17.66 18.66
C ARG A 99 -0.67 -18.27 17.26
N LEU A 100 -1.00 -17.47 16.25
CA LEU A 100 -1.11 -17.96 14.88
C LEU A 100 0.23 -17.79 14.20
N GLU A 101 0.98 -18.91 14.10
CA GLU A 101 2.07 -19.05 13.15
C GLU A 101 1.65 -18.46 11.80
N PRO A 102 2.46 -17.59 11.17
CA PRO A 102 2.13 -17.05 9.88
C PRO A 102 1.89 -18.22 8.91
N PRO A 103 0.83 -18.18 8.08
CA PRO A 103 0.65 -19.21 7.06
C PRO A 103 1.96 -19.31 6.27
N PRO A 104 2.43 -20.53 5.96
CA PRO A 104 3.69 -20.68 5.23
C PRO A 104 3.61 -19.76 4.02
N HIS A 105 4.57 -18.83 3.92
CA HIS A 105 4.72 -17.97 2.76
C HIS A 105 4.47 -18.85 1.55
N ARG A 106 3.49 -18.50 0.70
CA ARG A 106 3.37 -19.13 -0.60
C ARG A 106 4.74 -18.95 -1.25
N ALA A 107 5.53 -20.02 -1.25
CA ALA A 107 6.79 -20.11 -1.96
C ALA A 107 6.49 -19.62 -3.38
N GLY A 108 7.38 -18.76 -3.87
CA GLY A 108 7.14 -17.91 -5.01
C GLY A 108 6.38 -18.60 -6.14
N ALA A 109 5.49 -17.84 -6.78
CA ALA A 109 5.06 -18.14 -8.13
C ALA A 109 6.28 -18.03 -9.07
N THR A 110 7.16 -19.02 -9.04
CA THR A 110 8.02 -19.38 -10.17
C THR A 110 7.30 -20.49 -10.93
N ALA A 111 6.22 -20.10 -11.61
CA ALA A 111 5.82 -20.79 -12.83
C ALA A 111 6.28 -19.89 -13.97
N LEU A 112 7.51 -20.13 -14.44
CA LEU A 112 7.89 -19.82 -15.81
C LEU A 112 7.03 -20.72 -16.70
N GLU A 113 5.77 -20.32 -16.92
CA GLU A 113 4.97 -20.91 -17.97
C GLU A 113 5.50 -20.38 -19.29
N ALA A 114 6.18 -21.25 -20.02
CA ALA A 114 6.80 -20.97 -21.29
C ALA A 114 5.77 -20.35 -22.25
N ALA A 115 6.07 -19.15 -22.73
CA ALA A 115 5.32 -18.52 -23.81
C ALA A 115 5.32 -19.45 -25.04
N PRO A 116 4.17 -19.65 -25.72
CA PRO A 116 4.15 -20.40 -26.97
C PRO A 116 5.03 -19.71 -28.04
N PRO A 117 5.67 -20.47 -28.94
CA PRO A 117 6.57 -19.89 -29.93
C PRO A 117 5.84 -18.89 -30.81
N ARG A 118 6.43 -17.69 -30.94
CA ARG A 118 5.99 -16.68 -31.91
C ARG A 118 6.14 -17.26 -33.32
N ARG A 119 5.05 -17.22 -34.11
CA ARG A 119 5.09 -17.52 -35.55
C ARG A 119 6.15 -16.64 -36.23
N PRO A 120 6.95 -17.16 -37.19
CA PRO A 120 7.89 -16.34 -37.92
C PRO A 120 7.16 -15.28 -38.74
N ALA A 121 7.68 -14.05 -38.65
CA ALA A 121 7.24 -12.91 -39.44
C ALA A 121 7.38 -13.22 -40.93
N GLY A 122 6.32 -12.93 -41.69
CA GLY A 122 6.33 -13.00 -43.15
C GLY A 122 7.42 -12.09 -43.72
N THR A 123 8.12 -12.60 -44.72
CA THR A 123 9.10 -11.89 -45.54
C THR A 123 8.46 -10.70 -46.23
N HIS A 124 8.78 -9.48 -45.78
CA HIS A 124 8.65 -8.29 -46.62
C HIS A 124 9.75 -8.31 -47.68
N LYS A 125 9.39 -8.54 -48.95
CA LYS A 125 10.24 -8.17 -50.08
C LYS A 125 10.15 -6.65 -50.27
N SER A 126 11.25 -5.95 -50.04
CA SER A 126 11.41 -4.56 -50.49
C SER A 126 11.63 -4.54 -52.02
N PRO A 127 11.09 -3.56 -52.76
CA PRO A 127 11.39 -3.39 -54.16
C PRO A 127 12.80 -2.78 -54.34
N ALA A 128 13.52 -3.25 -55.35
CA ALA A 128 14.82 -2.72 -55.75
C ALA A 128 14.66 -1.32 -56.34
N VAL A 129 15.40 -0.35 -55.77
CA VAL A 129 15.67 0.94 -56.40
C VAL A 129 16.91 0.74 -57.28
N LEU A 130 16.73 0.87 -58.59
CA LEU A 130 17.82 0.92 -59.56
C LEU A 130 18.10 2.40 -59.87
N SER A 131 19.27 2.88 -59.46
CA SER A 131 19.80 4.18 -59.87
C SER A 131 20.19 4.18 -61.35
N ARG A 132 19.83 5.25 -62.06
CA ARG A 132 20.63 5.86 -63.12
C ARG A 132 20.47 7.37 -63.06
#